data_AF-X0UGY8-F1
#
_entry.id   AF-X0UGY8-F1
#
_cell.length_a   1.000
_cell.length_b   1.000
_cell.length_c   1.000
_cell.angle_alpha   90.00
_cell.angle_beta   90.00
_cell.angle_gamma   90.00
#
_symmetry.space_group_name_H-M   'P 1'
#
loop_
_entity.id
_entity.type
_entity.pdbx_description
1 polymer ?
#
loop_
_entity_poly.entity_id
_entity_poly.type
_entity_poly.pdbx_seq_one_letter_code
_entity_poly.pdbx_strand_id
1 'polypeptide(L)'
;GKLAAYGKELLPATEHNPIIEFQLRPGVKFHDGHIFDANDVRFTYEAIMNPDNLSPRTADYEPVKAVEVLGPLMIRIVYKRLYSPAIGTWAMGVLPEHLLNEEALKKEAQQAGKDPKSYNLRQSGFNRHPIGTGAFRFREWKSDQYIALDRYDTYWEGPPNYKRFIYRIIPDLLTQEMEFYSGTLDAYGDGVPPSGVPPHQVDRLRDDPTYQSFTGTSFGYDYIGYNTRRELFKDAEVRRALGMAIDVDKIIKYVLFNQGETMTGPFV
;
A
#
# COMPACT_ATOMS: atom_id res chain seq x y z
N GLY A 1 -6.33 -46.98 2.34
CA GLY A 1 -6.01 -48.15 3.19
C GLY A 1 -6.57 -47.97 4.59
N LYS A 2 -6.55 -49.00 5.45
CA LYS A 2 -7.11 -48.96 6.82
C LYS A 2 -6.59 -47.79 7.68
N LEU A 3 -5.32 -47.40 7.51
CA LEU A 3 -4.72 -46.22 8.15
C LEU A 3 -5.45 -44.90 7.83
N ALA A 4 -5.92 -44.71 6.60
CA ALA A 4 -6.68 -43.52 6.21
C ALA A 4 -8.11 -43.51 6.79
N ALA A 5 -8.68 -44.69 7.04
CA ALA A 5 -9.98 -44.81 7.70
C ALA A 5 -9.87 -44.47 9.20
N TYR A 6 -8.89 -45.06 9.90
CA TYR A 6 -8.62 -44.71 11.30
C TYR A 6 -8.21 -43.24 11.47
N GLY A 7 -7.46 -42.67 10.53
CA GLY A 7 -7.13 -41.25 10.55
C GLY A 7 -8.36 -40.33 10.52
N LYS A 8 -9.39 -40.66 9.73
CA LYS A 8 -10.64 -39.88 9.68
C LYS A 8 -11.48 -40.01 10.95
N GLU A 9 -11.40 -41.16 11.62
CA GLU A 9 -12.16 -41.45 12.85
C GLU A 9 -11.50 -40.84 14.08
N LEU A 10 -10.17 -40.94 14.19
CA LEU A 10 -9.39 -40.46 15.34
C LEU A 10 -9.03 -38.98 15.25
N LEU A 11 -8.89 -38.43 14.03
CA LEU A 11 -8.56 -37.03 13.75
C LEU A 11 -9.48 -36.48 12.66
N PRO A 12 -10.79 -36.30 12.96
CA PRO A 12 -11.71 -35.75 11.97
C PRO A 12 -11.25 -34.35 11.56
N ALA A 13 -11.18 -34.11 10.25
CA ALA A 13 -10.92 -32.77 9.74
C ALA A 13 -12.05 -31.84 10.19
N THR A 14 -11.70 -30.74 10.84
CA THR A 14 -12.66 -29.70 11.24
C THR A 14 -12.38 -28.43 10.46
N GLU A 15 -13.42 -27.82 9.90
CA GLU A 15 -13.30 -26.46 9.38
C GLU A 15 -13.32 -25.50 10.56
N HIS A 16 -12.20 -24.82 10.82
CA HIS A 16 -12.13 -23.82 11.88
C HIS A 16 -13.03 -22.61 11.62
N ASN A 17 -13.26 -22.27 10.34
CA ASN A 17 -13.97 -21.07 9.88
C ASN A 17 -13.77 -19.83 10.78
N PRO A 18 -12.52 -19.37 11.00
CA PRO A 18 -12.28 -18.26 11.92
C PRO A 18 -13.05 -17.01 11.51
N ILE A 19 -13.54 -16.27 12.49
CA ILE A 19 -14.37 -15.09 12.29
C ILE A 19 -13.68 -13.86 12.85
N ILE A 20 -13.73 -12.76 12.10
CA ILE A 20 -13.42 -11.42 12.60
C ILE A 20 -14.64 -10.54 12.37
N GLU A 21 -15.14 -9.91 13.43
CA GLU A 21 -16.22 -8.92 13.33
C GLU A 21 -15.65 -7.52 13.56
N PHE A 22 -15.95 -6.60 12.65
CA PHE A 22 -15.59 -5.20 12.77
C PHE A 22 -16.83 -4.38 13.11
N GLN A 23 -16.74 -3.60 14.19
CA GLN A 23 -17.68 -2.52 14.47
C GLN A 23 -17.11 -1.22 13.88
N LEU A 24 -17.82 -0.65 12.92
CA LEU A 24 -17.37 0.54 12.20
C LEU A 24 -17.68 1.81 12.99
N ARG A 25 -16.82 2.82 12.82
CA ARG A 25 -17.00 4.13 13.44
C ARG A 25 -18.25 4.82 12.84
N PRO A 26 -19.22 5.26 13.65
CA PRO A 26 -20.37 5.98 13.16
C PRO A 26 -19.99 7.37 12.63
N GLY A 27 -20.72 7.84 11.62
CA GLY A 27 -20.66 9.24 11.17
C GLY A 27 -19.42 9.64 10.37
N VAL A 28 -18.58 8.68 9.97
CA VAL A 28 -17.49 8.92 9.02
C VAL A 28 -18.09 9.30 7.66
N LYS A 29 -17.48 10.29 7.02
CA LYS A 29 -17.92 10.80 5.71
C LYS A 29 -16.80 10.66 4.69
N PHE A 30 -17.19 10.32 3.47
CA PHE A 30 -16.37 10.54 2.30
C PHE A 30 -16.23 12.05 2.03
N HIS A 31 -15.23 12.43 1.24
CA HIS A 31 -14.94 13.82 0.93
C HIS A 31 -16.08 14.54 0.18
N ASP A 32 -17.00 13.80 -0.44
CA ASP A 32 -18.22 14.28 -1.08
C ASP A 32 -19.45 14.37 -0.15
N GLY A 33 -19.30 13.93 1.11
CA GLY A 33 -20.33 13.97 2.14
C GLY A 33 -21.14 12.69 2.28
N HIS A 34 -20.94 11.67 1.44
CA HIS A 34 -21.58 10.36 1.61
C HIS A 34 -21.15 9.72 2.95
N ILE A 35 -22.07 9.03 3.62
CA ILE A 35 -21.76 8.35 4.89
C ILE A 35 -21.06 7.03 4.59
N PHE A 36 -19.89 6.83 5.17
CA PHE A 36 -19.19 5.55 5.10
C PHE A 36 -19.92 4.47 5.90
N ASP A 37 -20.09 3.28 5.31
CA ASP A 37 -20.74 2.15 5.94
C ASP A 37 -20.13 0.77 5.59
N ALA A 38 -20.73 -0.31 6.09
CA ALA A 38 -20.28 -1.68 5.87
C ALA A 38 -20.38 -2.16 4.42
N ASN A 39 -21.25 -1.54 3.59
CA ASN A 39 -21.34 -1.87 2.18
C ASN A 39 -20.10 -1.39 1.42
N ASP A 40 -19.50 -0.25 1.80
CA ASP A 40 -18.24 0.21 1.21
C ASP A 40 -17.08 -0.78 1.46
N VAL A 41 -17.03 -1.35 2.67
CA VAL A 41 -16.03 -2.36 3.04
C VAL A 41 -16.23 -3.64 2.23
N ARG A 42 -17.48 -4.11 2.13
CA ARG A 42 -17.82 -5.28 1.32
C ARG A 42 -17.50 -5.05 -0.15
N PHE A 43 -17.89 -3.89 -0.70
CA PHE A 43 -17.60 -3.49 -2.08
C PHE A 43 -16.09 -3.48 -2.35
N THR A 44 -15.29 -2.95 -1.42
CA THR A 44 -13.82 -2.93 -1.56
C THR A 44 -13.25 -4.34 -1.69
N TYR A 45 -13.73 -5.28 -0.87
CA TYR A 45 -13.35 -6.70 -0.98
C TYR A 45 -13.76 -7.29 -2.33
N GLU A 46 -15.00 -7.08 -2.75
CA GLU A 46 -15.53 -7.58 -4.03
C GLU A 46 -14.75 -7.01 -5.22
N ALA A 47 -14.39 -5.72 -5.17
CA ALA A 47 -13.56 -5.06 -6.17
C ALA A 47 -12.15 -5.68 -6.25
N ILE A 48 -11.53 -6.00 -5.11
CA ILE A 48 -10.21 -6.67 -5.08
C ILE A 48 -10.27 -8.09 -5.65
N MET A 49 -11.34 -8.82 -5.33
CA MET A 49 -11.50 -10.22 -5.73
C MET A 49 -12.01 -10.37 -7.17
N ASN A 50 -12.55 -9.31 -7.78
CA ASN A 50 -12.95 -9.33 -9.18
C ASN A 50 -11.71 -9.41 -10.10
N PRO A 51 -11.57 -10.48 -10.91
CA PRO A 51 -10.39 -10.68 -11.77
C PRO A 51 -10.20 -9.60 -12.84
N ASP A 52 -11.27 -8.92 -13.27
CA ASP A 52 -11.19 -7.87 -14.29
C ASP A 52 -10.47 -6.61 -13.79
N ASN A 53 -10.41 -6.44 -12.47
CA ASN A 53 -9.72 -5.30 -11.85
C ASN A 53 -8.21 -5.54 -11.69
N LEU A 54 -7.73 -6.77 -11.86
CA LEU A 54 -6.31 -7.15 -11.80
C LEU A 54 -5.61 -6.62 -10.52
N SER A 55 -6.29 -6.72 -9.38
CA SER A 55 -5.75 -6.24 -8.11
C SER A 55 -4.49 -7.03 -7.73
N PRO A 56 -3.37 -6.37 -7.37
CA PRO A 56 -2.20 -7.08 -6.85
C PRO A 56 -2.45 -7.68 -5.45
N ARG A 57 -3.57 -7.33 -4.80
CA ARG A 57 -3.94 -7.74 -3.44
C ARG A 57 -4.82 -8.98 -3.38
N THR A 58 -5.20 -9.59 -4.51
CA THR A 58 -6.10 -10.77 -4.52
C THR A 58 -5.57 -11.90 -3.63
N ALA A 59 -4.25 -12.10 -3.55
CA ALA A 59 -3.65 -13.12 -2.70
C ALA A 59 -3.87 -12.89 -1.19
N ASP A 60 -3.92 -11.62 -0.73
CA ASP A 60 -4.14 -11.28 0.68
C ASP A 60 -5.58 -11.62 1.11
N TYR A 61 -6.52 -11.60 0.18
CA TYR A 61 -7.95 -11.81 0.41
C TYR A 61 -8.45 -13.20 -0.02
N GLU A 62 -7.65 -14.00 -0.73
CA GLU A 62 -7.97 -15.39 -1.05
C GLU A 62 -8.42 -16.21 0.18
N PRO A 63 -7.79 -16.09 1.38
CA PRO A 63 -8.20 -16.86 2.54
C PRO A 63 -9.61 -16.54 3.06
N VAL A 64 -10.22 -15.43 2.61
CA VAL A 64 -11.60 -15.07 2.98
C VAL A 64 -12.58 -16.03 2.34
N LYS A 65 -13.52 -16.54 3.15
CA LYS A 65 -14.62 -17.42 2.75
C LYS A 65 -15.88 -16.60 2.46
N ALA A 66 -16.22 -15.65 3.33
CA ALA A 66 -17.40 -14.80 3.19
C ALA A 66 -17.22 -13.44 3.87
N VAL A 67 -17.94 -12.45 3.35
CA VAL A 67 -18.06 -11.11 3.92
C VAL A 67 -19.54 -10.82 4.10
N GLU A 68 -19.99 -10.72 5.35
CA GLU A 68 -21.40 -10.57 5.72
C GLU A 68 -21.64 -9.17 6.32
N VAL A 69 -22.51 -8.39 5.68
CA VAL A 69 -22.98 -7.12 6.23
C VAL A 69 -24.11 -7.41 7.21
N LEU A 70 -23.87 -7.19 8.50
CA LEU A 70 -24.84 -7.42 9.58
C LEU A 70 -25.66 -6.16 9.93
N GLY A 71 -25.23 -5.01 9.41
CA GLY A 71 -25.88 -3.72 9.52
C GLY A 71 -24.94 -2.61 9.03
N PRO A 72 -25.36 -1.33 9.01
CA PRO A 72 -24.55 -0.24 8.45
C PRO A 72 -23.18 -0.08 9.10
N LEU A 73 -23.04 -0.45 10.39
CA LEU A 73 -21.80 -0.30 11.15
C LEU A 73 -21.23 -1.63 11.65
N MET A 74 -21.67 -2.75 11.08
CA MET A 74 -21.20 -4.07 11.51
C MET A 74 -21.01 -5.01 10.33
N ILE A 75 -19.79 -5.53 10.20
CA ILE A 75 -19.40 -6.46 9.15
C ILE A 75 -18.64 -7.64 9.73
N ARG A 76 -18.94 -8.84 9.24
CA ARG A 76 -18.31 -10.09 9.64
C ARG A 76 -17.52 -10.67 8.48
N ILE A 77 -16.26 -11.01 8.74
CA ILE A 77 -15.36 -11.70 7.82
C ILE A 77 -15.19 -13.13 8.31
N VAL A 78 -15.57 -14.09 7.47
CA VAL A 78 -15.39 -15.52 7.72
C VAL A 78 -14.21 -16.00 6.88
N TYR A 79 -13.26 -16.70 7.48
CA TYR A 79 -12.07 -17.21 6.81
C TYR A 79 -12.16 -18.71 6.55
N LYS A 80 -11.48 -19.19 5.49
CA LYS A 80 -11.35 -20.62 5.18
C LYS A 80 -10.44 -21.36 6.17
N ARG A 81 -9.50 -20.63 6.80
CA ARG A 81 -8.43 -21.13 7.67
C ARG A 81 -7.87 -20.00 8.53
N LEU A 82 -7.10 -20.33 9.57
CA LEU A 82 -6.35 -19.32 10.31
C LEU A 82 -5.41 -18.57 9.36
N TYR A 83 -5.43 -17.24 9.44
CA TYR A 83 -4.62 -16.37 8.61
C TYR A 83 -4.05 -15.25 9.48
N SER A 84 -2.77 -15.40 9.86
CA SER A 84 -2.12 -14.49 10.81
C SER A 84 -2.13 -13.01 10.39
N PRO A 85 -1.97 -12.65 9.10
CA PRO A 85 -2.02 -11.25 8.65
C PRO A 85 -3.42 -10.63 8.62
N ALA A 86 -4.49 -11.37 8.96
CA ALA A 86 -5.88 -10.99 8.70
C ALA A 86 -6.22 -9.54 9.10
N ILE A 87 -5.87 -9.11 10.32
CA ILE A 87 -6.17 -7.75 10.79
C ILE A 87 -5.46 -6.70 9.93
N GLY A 88 -4.19 -6.92 9.60
CA GLY A 88 -3.40 -6.01 8.77
C GLY A 88 -3.91 -5.90 7.34
N THR A 89 -4.45 -6.99 6.78
CA THR A 89 -5.05 -7.00 5.44
C THR A 89 -6.21 -5.99 5.33
N TRP A 90 -7.04 -5.88 6.36
CA TRP A 90 -8.19 -4.97 6.40
C TRP A 90 -7.84 -3.52 6.80
N ALA A 91 -6.58 -3.20 7.07
CA ALA A 91 -6.14 -1.84 7.41
C ALA A 91 -5.95 -0.93 6.18
N MET A 92 -6.39 -1.36 4.99
CA MET A 92 -6.25 -0.60 3.76
C MET A 92 -7.39 0.41 3.56
N GLY A 93 -7.17 1.38 2.66
CA GLY A 93 -8.19 2.35 2.28
C GLY A 93 -9.42 1.68 1.66
N VAL A 94 -10.60 2.18 2.02
CA VAL A 94 -11.90 1.70 1.54
C VAL A 94 -12.34 2.52 0.33
N LEU A 95 -12.85 1.84 -0.69
CA LEU A 95 -13.43 2.43 -1.88
C LEU A 95 -14.90 2.84 -1.65
N PRO A 96 -15.34 4.00 -2.18
CA PRO A 96 -16.74 4.42 -2.12
C PRO A 96 -17.61 3.61 -3.07
N GLU A 97 -18.48 2.76 -2.54
CA GLU A 97 -19.39 1.92 -3.34
C GLU A 97 -20.29 2.78 -4.24
N HIS A 98 -20.80 3.89 -3.70
CA HIS A 98 -21.75 4.77 -4.40
C HIS A 98 -21.18 5.45 -5.65
N LEU A 99 -19.86 5.50 -5.80
CA LEU A 99 -19.19 6.07 -6.98
C LEU A 99 -18.65 5.01 -7.94
N LEU A 100 -18.49 3.78 -7.48
CA LEU A 100 -17.68 2.77 -8.14
C LEU A 100 -18.42 1.44 -8.37
N ASN A 101 -19.66 1.32 -7.92
CA ASN A 101 -20.51 0.19 -8.25
C ASN A 101 -20.85 0.13 -9.75
N GLU A 102 -21.47 -0.98 -10.16
CA GLU A 102 -21.77 -1.26 -11.56
C GLU A 102 -22.66 -0.16 -12.19
N GLU A 103 -23.61 0.39 -11.45
CA GLU A 103 -24.49 1.45 -11.95
C GLU A 103 -23.73 2.76 -12.16
N ALA A 104 -22.88 3.15 -11.21
CA ALA A 104 -22.05 4.35 -11.29
C ALA A 104 -21.06 4.26 -12.45
N LEU A 105 -20.38 3.12 -12.62
CA LEU A 105 -19.46 2.90 -13.74
C LEU A 105 -20.17 2.88 -15.10
N LYS A 106 -21.38 2.30 -15.19
CA LYS A 106 -22.19 2.35 -16.42
C LYS A 106 -22.58 3.78 -16.78
N LYS A 107 -22.99 4.58 -15.79
CA LYS A 107 -23.31 6.00 -15.98
C LYS A 107 -22.09 6.79 -16.44
N GLU A 108 -20.94 6.58 -15.80
CA GLU A 108 -19.67 7.21 -16.18
C GLU A 108 -19.27 6.84 -17.62
N ALA A 109 -19.37 5.56 -18.00
CA ALA A 109 -19.08 5.09 -19.34
C ALA A 109 -19.94 5.78 -20.39
N GLN A 110 -21.25 5.87 -20.17
CA GLN A 110 -22.19 6.54 -21.07
C GLN A 110 -21.86 8.02 -21.25
N GLN A 111 -21.58 8.72 -20.15
CA GLN A 111 -21.20 10.13 -20.18
C GLN A 111 -19.87 10.36 -20.92
N ALA A 112 -18.94 9.42 -20.81
CA ALA A 112 -17.66 9.45 -21.49
C ALA A 112 -17.71 8.92 -22.95
N GLY A 113 -18.87 8.50 -23.45
CA GLY A 113 -19.01 7.91 -24.80
C GLY A 113 -18.28 6.57 -24.97
N LYS A 114 -18.07 5.84 -23.87
CA LYS A 114 -17.41 4.53 -23.83
C LYS A 114 -18.45 3.41 -23.75
N ASP A 115 -18.09 2.21 -24.18
CA ASP A 115 -18.96 1.04 -24.08
C ASP A 115 -19.07 0.58 -22.62
N PRO A 116 -20.27 0.62 -22.00
CA PRO A 116 -20.46 0.21 -20.61
C PRO A 116 -20.13 -1.26 -20.34
N LYS A 117 -20.07 -2.13 -21.37
CA LYS A 117 -19.72 -3.54 -21.19
C LYS A 117 -18.23 -3.77 -21.00
N SER A 118 -17.39 -2.88 -21.50
CA SER A 118 -15.93 -2.98 -21.38
C SER A 118 -15.35 -1.99 -20.35
N TYR A 119 -16.17 -1.07 -19.86
CA TYR A 119 -15.77 -0.06 -18.89
C TYR A 119 -15.70 -0.64 -17.47
N ASN A 120 -14.54 -0.50 -16.81
CA ASN A 120 -14.32 -0.99 -15.45
C ASN A 120 -13.56 0.00 -14.57
N LEU A 121 -13.35 -0.37 -13.30
CA LEU A 121 -12.68 0.46 -12.30
C LEU A 121 -11.34 1.03 -12.76
N ARG A 122 -10.56 0.28 -13.54
CA ARG A 122 -9.24 0.74 -14.02
C ARG A 122 -9.32 1.90 -15.01
N GLN A 123 -10.47 2.09 -15.65
CA GLN A 123 -10.72 3.15 -16.62
C GLN A 123 -11.54 4.31 -16.05
N SER A 124 -12.00 4.19 -14.80
CA SER A 124 -12.73 5.25 -14.10
C SER A 124 -11.88 6.52 -13.97
N GLY A 125 -12.50 7.66 -14.19
CA GLY A 125 -11.96 8.98 -13.90
C GLY A 125 -11.69 9.19 -12.40
N PHE A 126 -12.29 8.35 -11.54
CA PHE A 126 -11.98 8.27 -10.11
C PHE A 126 -10.47 8.09 -9.85
N ASN A 127 -9.76 7.32 -10.69
CA ASN A 127 -8.31 7.11 -10.54
C ASN A 127 -7.49 8.39 -10.72
N ARG A 128 -8.10 9.46 -11.25
CA ARG A 128 -7.51 10.80 -11.39
C ARG A 128 -8.16 11.84 -10.48
N HIS A 129 -9.26 11.50 -9.82
CA HIS A 129 -10.02 12.37 -8.92
C HIS A 129 -10.56 11.55 -7.73
N PRO A 130 -9.67 10.96 -6.90
CA PRO A 130 -10.08 10.04 -5.86
C PRO A 130 -10.87 10.77 -4.76
N ILE A 131 -11.92 10.10 -4.27
CA ILE A 131 -12.69 10.49 -3.10
C ILE A 131 -12.48 9.41 -2.04
N GLY A 132 -12.13 9.81 -0.83
CA GLY A 132 -11.90 8.90 0.28
C GLY A 132 -12.43 9.45 1.60
N THR A 133 -12.04 8.81 2.70
CA THR A 133 -12.41 9.19 4.08
C THR A 133 -11.21 9.75 4.88
N GLY A 134 -10.08 9.98 4.20
CA GLY A 134 -8.82 10.41 4.80
C GLY A 134 -8.74 11.90 5.16
N ALA A 135 -7.63 12.29 5.78
CA ALA A 135 -7.43 13.63 6.35
C ALA A 135 -7.29 14.77 5.33
N PHE A 136 -6.95 14.43 4.09
CA PHE A 136 -6.85 15.37 2.97
C PHE A 136 -7.74 14.90 1.82
N ARG A 137 -8.38 15.87 1.15
CA ARG A 137 -9.18 15.66 -0.06
C ARG A 137 -8.39 16.02 -1.30
N PHE A 138 -8.62 15.29 -2.38
CA PHE A 138 -8.03 15.58 -3.67
C PHE A 138 -8.43 16.97 -4.15
N ARG A 139 -7.46 17.75 -4.65
CA ARG A 139 -7.69 19.04 -5.29
C ARG A 139 -7.38 18.98 -6.77
N GLU A 140 -6.16 18.57 -7.13
CA GLU A 140 -5.69 18.56 -8.50
C GLU A 140 -4.50 17.61 -8.68
N TRP A 141 -4.38 17.01 -9.86
CA TRP A 141 -3.18 16.31 -10.29
C TRP A 141 -2.77 16.78 -11.68
N LYS A 142 -1.65 17.50 -11.71
CA LYS A 142 -0.94 17.85 -12.94
C LYS A 142 0.16 16.82 -13.20
N SER A 143 -0.03 16.01 -14.25
CA SER A 143 0.88 14.91 -14.59
C SER A 143 2.32 15.39 -14.68
N ASP A 144 3.23 14.59 -14.12
CA ASP A 144 4.68 14.83 -14.08
C ASP A 144 5.09 16.15 -13.39
N GLN A 145 4.19 16.80 -12.65
CA GLN A 145 4.46 18.05 -11.94
C GLN A 145 4.11 17.95 -10.46
N TYR A 146 2.82 17.80 -10.12
CA TYR A 146 2.39 17.73 -8.72
C TYR A 146 1.01 17.10 -8.52
N ILE A 147 0.77 16.65 -7.29
CA ILE A 147 -0.55 16.35 -6.74
C ILE A 147 -0.80 17.32 -5.58
N ALA A 148 -1.90 18.07 -5.65
CA ALA A 148 -2.33 18.98 -4.61
C ALA A 148 -3.52 18.38 -3.87
N LEU A 149 -3.48 18.44 -2.54
CA LEU A 149 -4.55 18.02 -1.65
C LEU A 149 -4.89 19.16 -0.70
N ASP A 150 -6.19 19.39 -0.47
CA ASP A 150 -6.65 20.34 0.54
C ASP A 150 -7.04 19.58 1.82
N ARG A 151 -6.87 20.22 2.97
CA ARG A 151 -7.30 19.66 4.25
C ARG A 151 -8.80 19.33 4.23
N TYR A 152 -9.17 18.19 4.81
CA TYR A 152 -10.56 17.86 5.11
C TYR A 152 -10.90 18.29 6.55
N ASP A 153 -11.55 19.44 6.70
CA ASP A 153 -11.81 20.06 8.01
C ASP A 153 -12.64 19.19 8.96
N THR A 154 -13.44 18.27 8.42
CA THR A 154 -14.31 17.35 9.18
C THR A 154 -13.75 15.92 9.23
N TYR A 155 -12.43 15.75 9.08
CA TYR A 155 -11.80 14.44 9.24
C TYR A 155 -12.08 13.87 10.63
N TRP A 156 -12.36 12.56 10.69
CA TRP A 156 -12.94 11.92 11.86
C TRP A 156 -11.96 11.71 13.03
N GLU A 157 -10.64 11.84 12.82
CA GLU A 157 -9.63 11.92 13.89
C GLU A 157 -9.24 13.36 14.26
N GLY A 158 -9.89 14.35 13.66
CA GLY A 158 -9.53 15.76 13.79
C GLY A 158 -8.69 16.25 12.61
N PRO A 159 -8.91 17.49 12.14
CA PRO A 159 -8.29 17.98 10.93
C PRO A 159 -6.77 18.19 11.09
N PRO A 160 -5.98 17.92 10.03
CA PRO A 160 -4.56 18.26 10.00
C PRO A 160 -4.25 19.72 10.36
N ASN A 161 -3.07 19.96 10.92
CA ASN A 161 -2.61 21.34 11.17
C ASN A 161 -2.36 22.11 9.86
N TYR A 162 -1.97 21.41 8.79
CA TYR A 162 -1.69 21.99 7.48
C TYR A 162 -2.96 22.12 6.64
N LYS A 163 -3.15 23.27 6.00
CA LYS A 163 -4.32 23.53 5.13
C LYS A 163 -4.21 22.88 3.76
N ARG A 164 -2.99 22.67 3.26
CA ARG A 164 -2.72 22.13 1.94
C ARG A 164 -1.48 21.24 2.01
N PHE A 165 -1.51 20.16 1.25
CA PHE A 165 -0.38 19.28 1.02
C PHE A 165 -0.10 19.23 -0.48
N ILE A 166 1.16 19.45 -0.88
CA ILE A 166 1.58 19.44 -2.29
C ILE A 166 2.70 18.41 -2.43
N TYR A 167 2.40 17.34 -3.15
CA TYR A 167 3.39 16.35 -3.55
C TYR A 167 3.95 16.72 -4.92
N ARG A 168 5.20 17.18 -4.97
CA ARG A 168 5.87 17.52 -6.24
C ARG A 168 6.60 16.31 -6.78
N ILE A 169 6.51 16.12 -8.09
CA ILE A 169 7.13 14.99 -8.80
C ILE A 169 8.47 15.48 -9.34
N ILE A 170 9.56 15.21 -8.60
CA ILE A 170 10.93 15.59 -8.97
C ILE A 170 11.78 14.32 -8.93
N PRO A 171 11.98 13.63 -10.07
CA PRO A 171 12.66 12.32 -10.08
C PRO A 171 14.13 12.35 -9.64
N ASP A 172 14.81 13.49 -9.80
CA ASP A 172 16.25 13.62 -9.49
C ASP A 172 16.47 14.10 -8.05
N LEU A 173 17.14 13.29 -7.23
CA LEU A 173 17.40 13.58 -5.82
C LEU A 173 18.30 14.80 -5.60
N LEU A 174 19.23 15.10 -6.52
CA LEU A 174 20.06 16.30 -6.39
C LEU A 174 19.22 17.57 -6.60
N THR A 175 18.30 17.55 -7.57
CA THR A 175 17.35 18.63 -7.80
C THR A 175 16.44 18.81 -6.59
N GLN A 176 15.90 17.72 -6.04
CA GLN A 176 15.13 17.75 -4.80
C GLN A 176 15.91 18.42 -3.66
N GLU A 177 17.16 18.02 -3.46
CA GLU A 177 18.01 18.57 -2.41
C GLU A 177 18.29 20.07 -2.61
N MET A 178 18.57 20.51 -3.85
CA MET A 178 18.77 21.93 -4.17
C MET A 178 17.50 22.77 -3.91
N GLU A 179 16.34 22.21 -4.21
CA GLU A 179 15.05 22.84 -3.95
C GLU A 179 14.74 22.91 -2.44
N PHE A 180 15.05 21.84 -1.71
CA PHE A 180 15.00 21.83 -0.23
C PHE A 180 15.93 22.89 0.38
N TYR A 181 17.16 23.04 -0.12
CA TYR A 181 18.06 24.12 0.30
C TYR A 181 17.46 25.50 0.10
N SER A 182 16.80 25.72 -1.05
CA SER A 182 16.19 27.01 -1.38
C SER A 182 14.90 27.30 -0.61
N GLY A 183 14.38 26.34 0.17
CA GLY A 183 13.13 26.43 0.89
C GLY A 183 11.87 26.27 0.03
N THR A 184 12.00 25.71 -1.18
CA THR A 184 10.85 25.39 -2.05
C THR A 184 10.25 24.01 -1.77
N LEU A 185 10.95 23.17 -1.01
CA LEU A 185 10.44 21.91 -0.45
C LEU A 185 10.57 21.93 1.08
N ASP A 186 9.55 21.44 1.77
CA ASP A 186 9.58 21.25 3.24
C ASP A 186 10.27 19.94 3.66
N ALA A 187 10.33 18.96 2.75
CA ALA A 187 10.97 17.67 2.92
C ALA A 187 11.25 17.05 1.55
N TYR A 188 12.23 16.14 1.45
CA TYR A 188 12.57 15.46 0.21
C TYR A 188 13.02 14.01 0.43
N GLY A 189 13.06 13.23 -0.64
CA GLY A 189 13.23 11.78 -0.64
C GLY A 189 12.12 11.07 -1.42
N ASP A 190 12.09 9.75 -1.32
CA ASP A 190 11.13 8.87 -1.97
C ASP A 190 9.86 8.68 -1.13
N GLY A 191 8.69 8.82 -1.75
CA GLY A 191 7.39 8.49 -1.17
C GLY A 191 6.80 9.57 -0.25
N VAL A 192 5.74 9.19 0.48
CA VAL A 192 5.04 10.03 1.46
C VAL A 192 4.76 9.22 2.73
N PRO A 193 5.36 9.56 3.89
CA PRO A 193 6.37 10.60 4.07
C PRO A 193 7.65 10.30 3.27
N PRO A 194 8.42 11.32 2.87
CA PRO A 194 9.68 11.13 2.16
C PRO A 194 10.66 10.27 2.97
N SER A 195 11.33 9.35 2.30
CA SER A 195 12.32 8.42 2.86
C SER A 195 13.46 8.20 1.87
N GLY A 196 14.50 7.43 2.21
CA GLY A 196 15.53 7.07 1.22
C GLY A 196 16.45 8.20 0.77
N VAL A 197 16.54 9.30 1.54
CA VAL A 197 17.58 10.32 1.30
C VAL A 197 18.97 9.67 1.44
N PRO A 198 19.86 9.80 0.44
CA PRO A 198 21.19 9.21 0.51
C PRO A 198 21.96 9.63 1.77
N PRO A 199 22.59 8.70 2.51
CA PRO A 199 23.28 9.01 3.77
C PRO A 199 24.33 10.12 3.66
N HIS A 200 25.02 10.25 2.53
CA HIS A 200 26.00 11.32 2.30
C HIS A 200 25.37 12.72 2.22
N GLN A 201 24.11 12.84 1.77
CA GLN A 201 23.39 14.12 1.77
C GLN A 201 22.93 14.48 3.17
N VAL A 202 22.45 13.47 3.93
CA VAL A 202 22.12 13.64 5.35
C VAL A 202 23.33 14.10 6.15
N ASP A 203 24.48 13.43 5.98
CA ASP A 203 25.72 13.77 6.69
C ASP A 203 26.18 15.21 6.39
N ARG A 204 25.99 15.68 5.15
CA ARG A 204 26.31 17.06 4.75
C ARG A 204 25.51 18.12 5.52
N LEU A 205 24.30 17.79 5.97
CA LEU A 205 23.39 18.72 6.63
C LEU A 205 23.19 18.49 8.12
N ARG A 206 23.83 17.47 8.67
CA ARG A 206 23.64 17.06 10.06
C ARG A 206 23.93 18.19 11.05
N ASP A 207 24.90 19.05 10.76
CA ASP A 207 25.38 20.07 11.69
C ASP A 207 24.74 21.45 11.44
N ASP A 208 23.86 21.59 10.44
CA ASP A 208 23.12 22.83 10.16
C ASP A 208 21.77 22.84 10.93
N PRO A 209 21.56 23.78 11.87
CA PRO A 209 20.35 23.82 12.70
C PRO A 209 19.07 24.16 11.93
N THR A 210 19.17 24.56 10.66
CA THR A 210 18.03 24.82 9.78
C THR A 210 17.32 23.53 9.35
N TYR A 211 18.07 22.42 9.30
CA TYR A 211 17.60 21.15 8.79
C TYR A 211 17.46 20.12 9.90
N GLN A 212 16.51 19.21 9.71
CA GLN A 212 16.31 18.08 10.61
C GLN A 212 16.39 16.79 9.79
N SER A 213 17.19 15.84 10.27
CA SER A 213 17.23 14.49 9.75
C SER A 213 16.54 13.52 10.70
N PHE A 214 15.87 12.53 10.13
CA PHE A 214 15.26 11.42 10.86
C PHE A 214 15.88 10.13 10.34
N THR A 215 16.34 9.31 11.28
CA THR A 215 16.95 8.00 10.99
C THR A 215 16.23 6.95 11.81
N GLY A 216 15.92 5.82 11.19
CA GLY A 216 15.28 4.69 11.86
C GLY A 216 15.47 3.41 11.07
N THR A 217 15.23 2.27 11.71
CA THR A 217 15.27 0.96 11.07
C THR A 217 14.18 0.87 10.01
N SER A 218 14.57 0.51 8.79
CA SER A 218 13.64 0.33 7.67
C SER A 218 13.15 -1.12 7.61
N PHE A 219 11.89 -1.33 7.21
CA PHE A 219 11.34 -2.65 6.87
C PHE A 219 11.70 -3.04 5.43
N GLY A 220 12.98 -2.93 5.07
CA GLY A 220 13.46 -3.11 3.72
C GLY A 220 14.88 -3.63 3.68
N TYR A 221 15.23 -4.26 2.56
CA TYR A 221 16.57 -4.76 2.31
C TYR A 221 16.97 -4.61 0.84
N ASP A 222 18.27 -4.43 0.62
CA ASP A 222 18.87 -4.47 -0.70
C ASP A 222 19.46 -5.85 -0.98
N TYR A 223 19.26 -6.35 -2.20
CA TYR A 223 19.80 -7.64 -2.61
C TYR A 223 20.12 -7.68 -4.10
N ILE A 224 21.02 -8.59 -4.47
CA ILE A 224 21.28 -8.92 -5.88
C ILE A 224 20.41 -10.13 -6.26
N GLY A 225 19.36 -9.87 -7.04
CA GLY A 225 18.49 -10.91 -7.57
C GLY A 225 19.11 -11.63 -8.77
N TYR A 226 19.60 -12.86 -8.59
CA TYR A 226 20.08 -13.68 -9.70
C TYR A 226 18.91 -14.33 -10.46
N ASN A 227 18.79 -14.01 -11.75
CA ASN A 227 17.81 -14.65 -12.62
C ASN A 227 18.26 -16.06 -13.00
N THR A 228 17.78 -17.07 -12.26
CA THR A 228 18.12 -18.50 -12.44
C THR A 228 17.66 -19.10 -13.77
N ARG A 229 16.91 -18.36 -14.59
CA ARG A 229 16.58 -18.78 -15.97
C ARG A 229 17.76 -18.60 -16.93
N ARG A 230 18.76 -17.76 -16.59
CA ARG A 230 19.98 -17.57 -17.39
C ARG A 230 21.00 -18.64 -17.03
N GLU A 231 21.65 -19.20 -18.04
CA GLU A 231 22.59 -20.33 -17.89
C GLU A 231 23.66 -20.06 -16.82
N LEU A 232 24.30 -18.89 -16.86
CA LEU A 232 25.33 -18.47 -15.91
C LEU A 232 24.88 -18.57 -14.44
N PHE A 233 23.61 -18.30 -14.15
CA PHE A 233 23.09 -18.24 -12.78
C PHE A 233 22.33 -19.50 -12.36
N LYS A 234 22.29 -20.55 -13.18
CA LYS A 234 21.65 -21.83 -12.82
C LYS A 234 22.43 -22.55 -11.72
N ASP A 235 23.76 -22.58 -11.84
CA ASP A 235 24.63 -23.22 -10.87
C ASP A 235 24.66 -22.44 -9.53
N ALA A 236 24.41 -23.14 -8.43
CA ALA A 236 24.44 -22.57 -7.09
C ALA A 236 25.86 -22.18 -6.66
N GLU A 237 26.89 -22.89 -7.13
CA GLU A 237 28.29 -22.57 -6.83
C GLU A 237 28.72 -21.26 -7.49
N VAL A 238 28.25 -20.97 -8.70
CA VAL A 238 28.50 -19.67 -9.36
C VAL A 238 27.86 -18.53 -8.55
N ARG A 239 26.61 -18.69 -8.10
CA ARG A 239 25.95 -17.67 -7.27
C ARG A 239 26.65 -17.47 -5.93
N ARG A 240 27.12 -18.56 -5.30
CA ARG A 240 27.91 -18.50 -4.06
C ARG A 240 29.22 -17.77 -4.27
N ALA A 241 29.97 -18.09 -5.32
CA ALA A 241 31.24 -17.44 -5.65
C ALA A 241 31.06 -15.93 -5.88
N LEU A 242 30.01 -15.52 -6.61
CA LEU A 242 29.70 -14.11 -6.82
C LEU A 242 29.30 -13.40 -5.51
N GLY A 243 28.52 -14.04 -4.65
CA GLY A 243 28.17 -13.49 -3.34
C GLY A 243 29.39 -13.27 -2.44
N MET A 244 30.32 -14.25 -2.41
CA MET A 244 31.57 -14.15 -1.63
C MET A 244 32.56 -13.12 -2.18
N ALA A 245 32.44 -12.74 -3.46
CA ALA A 245 33.30 -11.73 -4.09
C ALA A 245 32.91 -10.29 -3.71
N ILE A 246 31.76 -10.09 -3.06
CA ILE A 246 31.25 -8.77 -2.68
C ILE A 246 31.68 -8.44 -1.25
N ASP A 247 32.36 -7.30 -1.11
CA ASP A 247 32.75 -6.76 0.19
C ASP A 247 31.61 -5.90 0.76
N VAL A 248 30.69 -6.55 1.48
CA VAL A 248 29.50 -5.92 2.06
C VAL A 248 29.88 -4.87 3.10
N ASP A 249 30.93 -5.10 3.89
CA ASP A 249 31.40 -4.17 4.92
C ASP A 249 31.87 -2.85 4.30
N LYS A 250 32.57 -2.90 3.16
CA LYS A 250 32.94 -1.68 2.42
C LYS A 250 31.73 -0.96 1.84
N ILE A 251 30.71 -1.68 1.38
CA ILE A 251 29.46 -1.05 0.90
C ILE A 251 28.77 -0.33 2.06
N ILE A 252 28.58 -1.00 3.19
CA ILE A 252 27.98 -0.41 4.39
C ILE A 252 28.76 0.85 4.81
N LYS A 253 30.08 0.76 4.87
CA LYS A 253 30.92 1.88 5.31
C LYS A 253 30.94 3.06 4.34
N TYR A 254 31.19 2.81 3.06
CA TYR A 254 31.51 3.89 2.11
C TYR A 254 30.34 4.31 1.22
N VAL A 255 29.35 3.44 1.00
CA VAL A 255 28.15 3.76 0.20
C VAL A 255 27.00 4.14 1.12
N LEU A 256 26.78 3.36 2.19
CA LEU A 256 25.67 3.58 3.12
C LEU A 256 26.06 4.43 4.35
N PHE A 257 27.32 4.85 4.50
CA PHE A 257 27.79 5.67 5.62
C PHE A 257 27.44 5.07 6.99
N ASN A 258 27.55 3.74 7.12
CA ASN A 258 27.15 2.94 8.28
C ASN A 258 25.64 3.00 8.62
N GLN A 259 24.78 3.45 7.69
CA GLN A 259 23.32 3.42 7.80
C GLN A 259 22.76 2.09 7.25
N GLY A 260 23.29 0.98 7.73
CA GLY A 260 22.88 -0.35 7.31
C GLY A 260 23.63 -1.42 8.08
N GLU A 261 23.08 -2.63 8.06
CA GLU A 261 23.68 -3.80 8.68
C GLU A 261 23.67 -4.99 7.72
N THR A 262 24.62 -5.90 7.95
CA THR A 262 24.69 -7.14 7.18
C THR A 262 23.50 -8.02 7.52
N MET A 263 22.81 -8.52 6.49
CA MET A 263 21.71 -9.47 6.64
C MET A 263 22.05 -10.82 6.04
N THR A 264 21.43 -11.87 6.56
CA THR A 264 21.54 -13.24 6.04
C THR A 264 20.21 -13.81 5.55
N GLY A 265 19.12 -13.03 5.63
CA GLY A 265 17.79 -13.42 5.21
C GLY A 265 16.85 -12.23 4.99
N PRO A 266 15.67 -12.47 4.42
CA PRO A 266 14.71 -11.43 4.05
C PRO A 266 13.82 -10.95 5.21
N PHE A 267 13.99 -11.52 6.41
CA PHE A 267 13.26 -11.13 7.61
C PHE A 267 14.21 -10.34 8.51
N VAL A 268 13.85 -9.08 8.72
CA VAL A 268 14.48 -8.13 9.66
C VAL A 268 13.67 -8.07 10.94
#